data_AF-A0A5C7TSH8-F1
#
_entry.id   AF-A0A5C7TSH8-F1
#
_cell.length_a   1.000
_cell.length_b   1.000
_cell.length_c   1.000
_cell.angle_alpha   90.00
_cell.angle_beta   90.00
_cell.angle_gamma   90.00
#
_symmetry.space_group_name_H-M   'P 1'
#
loop_
_entity.id
_entity.type
_entity.pdbx_description
1 polymer ?
#
loop_
_entity_poly.entity_id
_entity_poly.type
_entity_poly.pdbx_seq_one_letter_code
_entity_poly.pdbx_strand_id
1 'polypeptide(L)'
;MQAKMQRQIPTHHFHRFTFAILLLGSCSLVLASQQATAQQALTTGHKLQVLKDCKLQSERALTPTELSAWQDLKKAELKMDQLQIPMDQMSKALQPHQDKMEQLSAELEQQTKSQRIPDDELLEQTRMTAERMEDITDSYQGDIDAISSYGDHISQVAKVFEQQVTAQLPSGSYDQLRVVAPGDKLAADCNSGMFFSKSLRVNKS
;
A
#
# COMPACT_ATOMS: atom_id res chain seq x y z
N MET A 1 -1.28 -39.67 44.02
CA MET A 1 -1.94 -39.28 42.76
C MET A 1 -2.50 -37.88 42.93
N GLN A 2 -2.05 -36.99 42.05
CA GLN A 2 -2.31 -35.55 41.95
C GLN A 2 -3.79 -35.26 41.70
N ALA A 3 -4.33 -34.05 41.78
CA ALA A 3 -4.09 -32.80 42.50
C ALA A 3 -5.35 -31.98 42.19
N LYS A 4 -5.96 -31.36 43.19
CA LYS A 4 -7.21 -30.59 43.02
C LYS A 4 -6.85 -29.19 42.49
N MET A 5 -7.42 -28.84 41.33
CA MET A 5 -7.33 -27.53 40.68
C MET A 5 -7.61 -26.38 41.66
N GLN A 6 -6.66 -25.44 41.78
CA GLN A 6 -6.91 -24.09 42.30
C GLN A 6 -6.55 -23.07 41.22
N ARG A 7 -7.55 -22.29 40.81
CA ARG A 7 -7.43 -21.12 39.95
C ARG A 7 -6.69 -20.03 40.72
N GLN A 8 -5.62 -19.50 40.15
CA GLN A 8 -4.99 -18.26 40.59
C GLN A 8 -5.18 -17.19 39.52
N ILE A 9 -5.85 -16.10 39.90
CA ILE A 9 -5.84 -14.82 39.20
C ILE A 9 -4.88 -13.93 40.00
N PRO A 10 -3.74 -13.48 39.45
CA PRO A 10 -2.97 -12.41 40.05
C PRO A 10 -3.38 -11.06 39.46
N THR A 11 -4.00 -10.28 40.32
CA THR A 11 -4.03 -8.81 40.30
C THR A 11 -2.61 -8.25 40.25
N HIS A 12 -2.31 -7.36 39.30
CA HIS A 12 -1.15 -6.48 39.41
C HIS A 12 -1.59 -5.02 39.53
N HIS A 13 -1.15 -4.46 40.65
CA HIS A 13 -1.38 -3.13 41.15
C HIS A 13 -0.88 -2.03 40.22
N PHE A 14 -1.72 -1.01 40.02
CA PHE A 14 -1.29 0.32 39.61
C PHE A 14 -0.30 0.89 40.63
N HIS A 15 0.94 1.11 40.20
CA HIS A 15 1.90 1.90 40.97
C HIS A 15 1.88 3.36 40.51
N ARG A 16 1.67 4.20 41.52
CA ARG A 16 1.61 5.65 41.52
C ARG A 16 2.99 6.21 41.14
N PHE A 17 3.05 7.05 40.12
CA PHE A 17 4.24 7.87 39.85
C PHE A 17 4.14 9.18 40.64
N THR A 18 4.93 9.25 41.71
CA THR A 18 5.13 10.44 42.52
C THR A 18 6.20 11.32 41.85
N PHE A 19 5.85 12.58 41.57
CA PHE A 19 6.77 13.62 41.14
C PHE A 19 7.76 13.96 42.27
N ALA A 20 9.05 14.02 41.96
CA ALA A 20 10.05 14.72 42.78
C ALA A 20 10.96 15.55 41.85
N ILE A 21 10.77 16.86 41.91
CA ILE A 21 11.62 17.87 41.28
C ILE A 21 12.80 18.12 42.23
N LEU A 22 14.03 17.93 41.74
CA LEU A 22 15.25 18.41 42.38
C LEU A 22 15.98 19.34 41.39
N LEU A 23 15.85 20.64 41.64
CA LEU A 23 16.68 21.69 41.09
C LEU A 23 17.92 21.83 41.98
N LEU A 24 19.12 21.88 41.38
CA LEU A 24 20.32 22.56 41.90
C LEU A 24 21.48 22.38 40.88
N GLY A 25 22.20 23.46 40.58
CA GLY A 25 23.62 23.35 40.19
C GLY A 25 24.03 23.97 38.85
N SER A 26 24.38 25.25 38.92
CA SER A 26 25.14 26.14 38.03
C SER A 26 26.23 25.60 37.05
N CYS A 27 26.36 26.36 35.96
CA CYS A 27 27.56 26.70 35.17
C CYS A 27 28.32 25.60 34.42
N SER A 28 28.26 25.65 33.08
CA SER A 28 29.43 25.94 32.22
C SER A 28 28.98 26.21 30.77
N LEU A 29 29.50 27.29 30.20
CA LEU A 29 29.44 27.59 28.77
C LEU A 29 30.22 26.52 28.00
N VAL A 30 29.56 25.86 27.05
CA VAL A 30 30.23 25.14 25.95
C VAL A 30 29.69 25.70 24.65
N LEU A 31 30.53 26.48 23.96
CA LEU A 31 30.43 26.69 22.52
C LEU A 31 30.72 25.36 21.82
N ALA A 32 29.74 24.81 21.11
CA ALA A 32 29.84 23.91 19.95
C ALA A 32 28.43 23.33 19.74
N SER A 33 27.79 23.30 18.57
CA SER A 33 28.18 23.64 17.21
C SER A 33 26.86 23.76 16.44
N GLN A 34 26.64 24.87 15.74
CA GLN A 34 25.65 24.92 14.66
C GLN A 34 26.23 24.14 13.49
N GLN A 35 26.05 22.82 13.47
CA GLN A 35 26.36 21.96 12.32
C GLN A 35 25.71 20.58 12.51
N ALA A 36 24.38 20.55 12.49
CA ALA A 36 23.61 19.31 12.37
C ALA A 36 22.70 19.41 11.14
N THR A 37 23.28 19.66 9.97
CA THR A 37 22.60 19.50 8.67
C THR A 37 23.37 18.62 7.69
N ALA A 38 24.44 17.93 8.11
CA ALA A 38 25.21 17.05 7.21
C ALA A 38 25.51 15.63 7.75
N GLN A 39 25.27 15.35 9.04
CA GLN A 39 25.70 14.07 9.65
C GLN A 39 24.58 13.07 9.94
N GLN A 40 23.40 13.23 9.34
CA GLN A 40 22.35 12.19 9.29
C GLN A 40 22.23 11.53 7.91
N ALA A 41 23.06 11.94 6.94
CA ALA A 41 23.11 11.34 5.60
C ALA A 41 23.97 10.06 5.51
N LEU A 42 24.71 9.71 6.57
CA LEU A 42 25.36 8.40 6.71
C LEU A 42 24.52 7.57 7.66
N THR A 43 23.79 6.56 7.18
CA THR A 43 23.59 5.25 7.87
C THR A 43 22.46 4.39 7.31
N THR A 44 21.63 4.82 6.36
CA THR A 44 20.62 3.90 5.85
C THR A 44 21.09 3.03 4.71
N GLY A 45 22.27 3.27 4.11
CA GLY A 45 22.90 2.43 3.07
C GLY A 45 22.08 2.21 1.79
N HIS A 46 20.93 2.87 1.65
CA HIS A 46 20.07 2.76 0.47
C HIS A 46 20.68 3.52 -0.70
N LYS A 47 20.59 2.94 -1.89
CA LYS A 47 21.17 3.51 -3.11
C LYS A 47 20.11 3.69 -4.18
N LEU A 48 20.22 4.79 -4.93
CA LEU A 48 19.50 5.00 -6.17
C LEU A 48 20.34 4.47 -7.33
N GLN A 49 19.81 3.49 -8.06
CA GLN A 49 20.32 3.07 -9.36
C GLN A 49 19.52 3.72 -10.48
N VAL A 50 20.24 4.28 -11.45
CA VAL A 50 19.69 4.86 -12.67
C VAL A 50 20.02 3.93 -13.82
N LEU A 51 19.00 3.45 -14.52
CA LEU A 51 19.16 2.56 -15.66
C LEU A 51 18.65 3.21 -16.93
N LYS A 52 19.38 2.97 -18.01
CA LYS A 52 19.00 3.34 -19.37
C LYS A 52 19.37 2.21 -20.31
N ASP A 53 18.46 1.87 -21.22
CA ASP A 53 18.59 0.71 -22.11
C ASP A 53 18.92 -0.58 -21.32
N CYS A 54 18.30 -0.73 -20.16
CA CYS A 54 18.52 -1.83 -19.20
C CYS A 54 19.97 -2.01 -18.74
N LYS A 55 20.77 -0.94 -18.77
CA LYS A 55 22.13 -0.91 -18.25
C LYS A 55 22.24 0.12 -17.15
N LEU A 56 22.97 -0.23 -16.09
CA LEU A 56 23.28 0.69 -15.00
C LEU A 56 24.12 1.85 -15.54
N GLN A 57 23.58 3.07 -15.45
CA GLN A 57 24.25 4.30 -15.84
C GLN A 57 24.95 4.94 -14.64
N SER A 58 24.30 4.92 -13.48
CA SER A 58 24.86 5.45 -12.25
C SER A 58 24.24 4.80 -11.03
N GLU A 59 25.02 4.74 -9.96
CA GLU A 59 24.57 4.37 -8.63
C GLU A 59 25.06 5.42 -7.63
N ARG A 60 24.18 5.89 -6.74
CA ARG A 60 24.55 6.82 -5.68
C ARG A 60 23.73 6.56 -4.42
N ALA A 61 24.21 7.03 -3.27
CA ALA A 61 23.39 7.07 -2.08
C ALA A 61 22.17 8.00 -2.29
N LEU A 62 21.05 7.63 -1.68
CA LEU A 62 19.92 8.56 -1.54
C LEU A 62 20.32 9.71 -0.60
N THR A 63 19.90 10.92 -0.95
CA THR A 63 19.94 12.06 -0.03
C THR A 63 18.91 11.87 1.09
N PRO A 64 19.04 12.58 2.23
CA PRO A 64 18.05 12.49 3.31
C PRO A 64 16.61 12.78 2.85
N THR A 65 16.43 13.75 1.94
CA THR A 65 15.11 14.11 1.40
C THR A 65 14.53 13.00 0.52
N GLU A 66 15.34 12.42 -0.37
CA GLU A 66 14.89 11.31 -1.23
C GLU A 66 14.59 10.05 -0.42
N LEU A 67 15.39 9.78 0.61
CA LEU A 67 15.17 8.67 1.53
C LEU A 67 13.86 8.83 2.29
N SER A 68 13.58 10.03 2.81
CA SER A 68 12.30 10.32 3.48
C SER A 68 11.12 10.12 2.53
N ALA A 69 11.20 10.66 1.31
CA ALA A 69 10.14 10.51 0.31
C ALA A 69 9.94 9.04 -0.11
N TRP A 70 11.02 8.26 -0.18
CA TRP A 70 10.93 6.81 -0.42
C TRP A 70 10.26 6.07 0.75
N GLN A 71 10.59 6.42 2.00
CA GLN A 71 9.96 5.83 3.18
C GLN A 71 8.47 6.16 3.24
N ASP A 72 8.09 7.39 2.90
CA ASP A 72 6.70 7.81 2.79
C ASP A 72 5.96 7.00 1.71
N LEU A 73 6.59 6.78 0.55
CA LEU A 73 6.05 5.93 -0.50
C LEU A 73 5.89 4.47 -0.03
N LYS A 74 6.88 3.90 0.67
CA LYS A 74 6.78 2.53 1.22
C LYS A 74 5.69 2.38 2.27
N LYS A 75 5.53 3.38 3.12
CA LYS A 75 4.41 3.43 4.08
C LYS A 75 3.08 3.54 3.34
N ALA A 76 3.04 4.30 2.25
CA ALA A 76 1.84 4.45 1.46
C ALA A 76 1.46 3.14 0.75
N GLU A 77 2.41 2.47 0.10
CA GLU A 77 2.25 1.14 -0.51
C GLU A 77 1.71 0.12 0.51
N LEU A 78 2.32 0.03 1.70
CA LEU A 78 1.86 -0.90 2.74
C LEU A 78 0.41 -0.66 3.16
N LYS A 79 -0.02 0.60 3.25
CA LYS A 79 -1.42 0.92 3.56
C LYS A 79 -2.36 0.59 2.38
N MET A 80 -1.91 0.74 1.13
CA MET A 80 -2.67 0.30 -0.04
C MET A 80 -2.86 -1.23 -0.02
N ASP A 81 -1.81 -1.99 0.30
CA ASP A 81 -1.88 -3.45 0.45
C ASP A 81 -2.91 -3.85 1.54
N GLN A 82 -2.96 -3.10 2.64
CA GLN A 82 -3.94 -3.32 3.71
C GLN A 82 -5.38 -3.03 3.26
N LEU A 83 -5.59 -1.96 2.47
CA LEU A 83 -6.89 -1.58 1.93
C LEU A 83 -7.38 -2.55 0.84
N GLN A 84 -6.48 -3.29 0.20
CA GLN A 84 -6.83 -4.33 -0.77
C GLN A 84 -7.44 -5.57 -0.11
N ILE A 85 -7.10 -5.88 1.15
CA ILE A 85 -7.60 -7.06 1.88
C ILE A 85 -9.14 -7.14 1.88
N PRO A 86 -9.90 -6.10 2.30
CA PRO A 86 -11.36 -6.15 2.25
C PRO A 86 -11.91 -6.25 0.82
N MET A 87 -11.22 -5.71 -0.19
CA MET A 87 -11.63 -5.87 -1.60
C MET A 87 -11.53 -7.32 -2.06
N ASP A 88 -10.46 -8.01 -1.67
CA ASP A 88 -10.30 -9.44 -1.95
C ASP A 88 -11.35 -10.29 -1.22
N GLN A 89 -11.74 -9.89 -0.01
CA GLN A 89 -12.81 -10.54 0.75
C GLN A 89 -14.18 -10.32 0.11
N MET A 90 -14.48 -9.09 -0.33
CA MET A 90 -15.69 -8.77 -1.07
C MET A 90 -15.78 -9.58 -2.36
N SER A 91 -14.69 -9.64 -3.15
CA SER A 91 -14.65 -10.43 -4.38
C SER A 91 -14.95 -11.92 -4.11
N LYS A 92 -14.34 -12.50 -3.07
CA LYS A 92 -14.62 -13.89 -2.65
C LYS A 92 -16.07 -14.08 -2.20
N ALA A 93 -16.66 -13.10 -1.52
CA ALA A 93 -18.06 -13.15 -1.08
C ALA A 93 -19.04 -13.05 -2.26
N LEU A 94 -18.71 -12.27 -3.29
CA LEU A 94 -19.54 -12.10 -4.49
C LEU A 94 -19.46 -13.30 -5.44
N GLN A 95 -18.33 -14.02 -5.49
CA GLN A 95 -18.10 -15.09 -6.49
C GLN A 95 -19.24 -16.11 -6.60
N PRO A 96 -19.77 -16.72 -5.51
CA PRO A 96 -20.83 -17.72 -5.64
C PRO A 96 -22.13 -17.15 -6.23
N HIS A 97 -22.40 -15.86 -5.99
CA HIS A 97 -23.58 -15.18 -6.52
C HIS A 97 -23.39 -14.79 -7.98
N GLN A 98 -22.18 -14.41 -8.39
CA GLN A 98 -21.83 -14.20 -9.79
C GLN A 98 -21.97 -15.49 -10.60
N ASP A 99 -21.43 -16.60 -10.10
CA ASP A 99 -21.56 -17.93 -10.73
C ASP A 99 -23.03 -18.34 -10.85
N LYS A 100 -23.82 -18.11 -9.79
CA LYS A 100 -25.26 -18.39 -9.81
C LYS A 100 -26.01 -17.49 -10.80
N MET A 101 -25.66 -16.21 -10.89
CA MET A 101 -26.26 -15.31 -11.86
C MET A 101 -25.96 -15.71 -13.31
N GLU A 102 -24.74 -16.16 -13.59
CA GLU A 102 -24.38 -16.68 -14.91
C GLU A 102 -25.22 -17.93 -15.26
N GLN A 103 -25.36 -18.85 -14.32
CA GLN A 103 -26.21 -20.03 -14.48
C GLN A 103 -27.67 -19.66 -14.77
N LEU A 104 -28.27 -18.80 -13.92
CA LEU A 104 -29.67 -18.38 -14.07
C LEU A 104 -29.90 -17.67 -15.41
N SER A 105 -28.95 -16.83 -15.83
CA SER A 105 -29.01 -16.14 -17.12
C SER A 105 -28.98 -17.12 -18.30
N ALA A 106 -28.13 -18.14 -18.25
CA ALA A 106 -28.07 -19.18 -19.27
C ALA A 106 -29.39 -19.98 -19.38
N GLU A 107 -30.01 -20.29 -18.23
CA GLU A 107 -31.31 -20.97 -18.18
C GLU A 107 -32.44 -20.10 -18.78
N LEU A 108 -32.48 -18.80 -18.44
CA LEU A 108 -33.44 -17.84 -18.99
C LEU A 108 -33.28 -17.68 -20.50
N GLU A 109 -32.05 -17.60 -20.99
CA GLU A 109 -31.76 -17.56 -22.43
C GLU A 109 -32.26 -18.82 -23.14
N GLN A 110 -32.08 -19.99 -22.53
CA GLN A 110 -32.52 -21.25 -23.12
C GLN A 110 -34.06 -21.33 -23.22
N GLN A 111 -34.77 -20.86 -22.21
CA GLN A 111 -36.24 -20.79 -22.24
C GLN A 111 -36.73 -19.83 -23.33
N THR A 112 -36.09 -18.66 -23.44
CA THR A 112 -36.39 -17.66 -24.47
C THR A 112 -36.14 -18.20 -25.88
N LYS A 113 -34.99 -18.86 -26.12
CA LYS A 113 -34.67 -19.53 -27.39
C LYS A 113 -35.68 -20.61 -27.76
N SER A 114 -36.29 -21.24 -26.75
CA SER A 114 -37.33 -22.27 -26.92
C SER A 114 -38.74 -21.69 -27.07
N GLN A 115 -38.90 -20.36 -27.21
CA GLN A 115 -40.18 -19.64 -27.24
C GLN A 115 -41.08 -19.94 -26.04
N ARG A 116 -40.49 -20.32 -24.90
CA ARG A 116 -41.21 -20.50 -23.64
C ARG A 116 -41.28 -19.17 -22.92
N ILE A 117 -42.40 -18.92 -22.25
CA ILE A 117 -42.49 -17.83 -21.27
C ILE A 117 -41.50 -18.18 -20.15
N PRO A 118 -40.62 -17.23 -19.75
CA PRO A 118 -39.70 -17.45 -18.64
C PRO A 118 -40.43 -17.89 -17.37
N ASP A 119 -39.88 -18.88 -16.68
CA ASP A 119 -40.39 -19.37 -15.41
C ASP A 119 -40.33 -18.27 -14.34
N ASP A 120 -41.47 -17.99 -13.68
CA ASP A 120 -41.58 -17.00 -12.62
C ASP A 120 -40.64 -17.32 -11.45
N GLU A 121 -40.41 -18.60 -11.15
CA GLU A 121 -39.46 -19.01 -10.10
C GLU A 121 -38.02 -18.64 -10.48
N LEU A 122 -37.67 -18.81 -11.76
CA LEU A 122 -36.34 -18.49 -12.27
C LEU A 122 -36.08 -16.98 -12.25
N LEU A 123 -37.09 -16.18 -12.63
CA LEU A 123 -37.05 -14.72 -12.53
C LEU A 123 -36.89 -14.25 -11.08
N GLU A 124 -37.61 -14.88 -10.15
CA GLU A 124 -37.51 -14.56 -8.72
C GLU A 124 -36.13 -14.94 -8.14
N GLN A 125 -35.58 -16.09 -8.52
CA GLN A 125 -34.20 -16.48 -8.14
C GLN A 125 -33.16 -15.48 -8.67
N THR A 126 -33.33 -14.98 -9.90
CA THR A 126 -32.48 -13.93 -10.46
C THR A 126 -32.57 -12.65 -9.64
N ARG A 127 -33.79 -12.19 -9.31
CA ARG A 127 -33.99 -10.99 -8.49
C ARG A 127 -33.32 -11.12 -7.13
N MET A 128 -33.57 -12.22 -6.41
CA MET A 128 -32.99 -12.45 -5.09
C MET A 128 -31.46 -12.55 -5.12
N THR A 129 -30.90 -13.16 -6.17
CA THR A 129 -29.43 -13.26 -6.29
C THR A 129 -28.81 -11.88 -6.54
N ALA A 130 -29.44 -11.04 -7.37
CA ALA A 130 -29.00 -9.67 -7.60
C ALA A 130 -29.06 -8.83 -6.32
N GLU A 131 -30.17 -8.90 -5.57
CA GLU A 131 -30.30 -8.21 -4.26
C GLU A 131 -29.23 -8.66 -3.28
N ARG A 132 -28.88 -9.95 -3.29
CA ARG A 132 -27.82 -10.43 -2.41
C ARG A 132 -26.44 -9.91 -2.77
N MET A 133 -26.17 -9.71 -4.06
CA MET A 133 -24.94 -9.08 -4.52
C MET A 133 -24.89 -7.61 -4.12
N GLU A 134 -26.00 -6.89 -4.22
CA GLU A 134 -26.14 -5.50 -3.77
C GLU A 134 -25.89 -5.38 -2.26
N ASP A 135 -26.54 -6.21 -1.44
CA ASP A 135 -26.31 -6.27 0.01
C ASP A 135 -24.83 -6.47 0.37
N ILE A 136 -24.15 -7.37 -0.36
CA ILE A 136 -22.73 -7.63 -0.13
C ILE A 136 -21.93 -6.39 -0.49
N THR A 137 -22.11 -5.81 -1.68
CA THR A 137 -21.40 -4.60 -2.10
C THR A 137 -21.61 -3.44 -1.13
N ASP A 138 -22.85 -3.20 -0.70
CA ASP A 138 -23.21 -2.15 0.26
C ASP A 138 -22.51 -2.35 1.61
N SER A 139 -22.36 -3.61 2.06
CA SER A 139 -21.65 -3.92 3.30
C SER A 139 -20.15 -3.58 3.25
N TYR A 140 -19.56 -3.46 2.05
CA TYR A 140 -18.16 -3.06 1.82
C TYR A 140 -18.01 -1.61 1.35
N GLN A 141 -19.08 -0.82 1.27
CA GLN A 141 -19.02 0.54 0.72
C GLN A 141 -17.97 1.41 1.43
N GLY A 142 -17.84 1.29 2.75
CA GLY A 142 -16.82 2.02 3.51
C GLY A 142 -15.38 1.65 3.12
N ASP A 143 -15.12 0.39 2.78
CA ASP A 143 -13.81 -0.07 2.32
C ASP A 143 -13.54 0.37 0.87
N ILE A 144 -14.57 0.35 0.01
CA ILE A 144 -14.52 0.88 -1.37
C ILE A 144 -14.15 2.37 -1.35
N ASP A 145 -14.82 3.15 -0.49
CA ASP A 145 -14.55 4.57 -0.32
C ASP A 145 -13.13 4.81 0.21
N ALA A 146 -12.68 3.98 1.16
CA ALA A 146 -11.35 4.08 1.74
C ALA A 146 -10.23 3.82 0.72
N ILE A 147 -10.33 2.74 -0.07
CA ILE A 147 -9.33 2.44 -1.09
C ILE A 147 -9.34 3.48 -2.22
N SER A 148 -10.53 3.96 -2.62
CA SER A 148 -10.68 5.01 -3.63
C SER A 148 -10.02 6.31 -3.18
N SER A 149 -10.36 6.79 -1.98
CA SER A 149 -9.78 8.02 -1.42
C SER A 149 -8.26 7.91 -1.23
N TYR A 150 -7.77 6.72 -0.89
CA TYR A 150 -6.34 6.51 -0.68
C TYR A 150 -5.53 6.43 -1.98
N GLY A 151 -6.17 6.10 -3.11
CA GLY A 151 -5.55 6.11 -4.44
C GLY A 151 -4.95 7.47 -4.80
N ASP A 152 -5.65 8.57 -4.50
CA ASP A 152 -5.15 9.91 -4.74
C ASP A 152 -3.93 10.24 -3.86
N HIS A 153 -3.97 9.80 -2.60
CA HIS A 153 -2.88 10.03 -1.66
C HIS A 153 -1.59 9.32 -2.09
N ILE A 154 -1.66 8.03 -2.44
CA ILE A 154 -0.47 7.30 -2.89
C ILE A 154 0.06 7.87 -4.21
N SER A 155 -0.81 8.34 -5.11
CA SER A 155 -0.39 9.03 -6.35
C SER A 155 0.40 10.30 -6.04
N GLN A 156 -0.05 11.10 -5.07
CA GLN A 156 0.65 12.31 -4.66
C GLN A 156 2.02 12.00 -4.04
N VAL A 157 2.08 11.00 -3.15
CA VAL A 157 3.34 10.59 -2.51
C VAL A 157 4.33 10.04 -3.55
N ALA A 158 3.86 9.24 -4.50
CA ALA A 158 4.68 8.73 -5.60
C ALA A 158 5.26 9.86 -6.47
N LYS A 159 4.45 10.88 -6.80
CA LYS A 159 4.92 12.07 -7.53
C LYS A 159 5.97 12.86 -6.76
N VAL A 160 5.80 13.03 -5.45
CA VAL A 160 6.81 13.69 -4.61
C VAL A 160 8.12 12.91 -4.66
N PHE A 161 8.08 11.60 -4.48
CA PHE A 161 9.28 10.77 -4.56
C PHE A 161 9.94 10.85 -5.95
N GLU A 162 9.18 10.73 -7.03
CA GLU A 162 9.66 10.89 -8.41
C GLU A 162 10.39 12.23 -8.60
N GLN A 163 9.77 13.33 -8.17
CA GLN A 163 10.35 14.67 -8.28
C GLN A 163 11.68 14.77 -7.52
N GLN A 164 11.76 14.19 -6.31
CA GLN A 164 13.00 14.23 -5.53
C GLN A 164 14.14 13.50 -6.24
N VAL A 165 13.89 12.28 -6.76
CA VAL A 165 14.96 11.47 -7.37
C VAL A 165 15.33 11.88 -8.79
N THR A 166 14.44 12.59 -9.49
CA THR A 166 14.65 13.04 -10.87
C THR A 166 15.13 14.50 -10.98
N ALA A 167 15.05 15.31 -9.92
CA ALA A 167 15.38 16.74 -9.96
C ALA A 167 16.77 17.06 -10.52
N GLN A 168 17.73 16.16 -10.35
CA GLN A 168 19.12 16.32 -10.81
C GLN A 168 19.44 15.49 -12.06
N LEU A 169 18.47 14.72 -12.57
CA LEU A 169 18.65 13.86 -13.72
C LEU A 169 18.23 14.61 -15.00
N PRO A 170 19.08 14.62 -16.05
CA PRO A 170 18.68 15.19 -17.33
C PRO A 170 17.45 14.48 -17.90
N SER A 171 16.55 15.24 -18.54
CA SER A 171 15.39 14.66 -19.20
C SER A 171 15.81 13.59 -20.21
N GLY A 172 15.24 12.38 -20.09
CA GLY A 172 15.55 11.25 -20.94
C GLY A 172 16.87 10.55 -20.64
N SER A 173 17.53 10.83 -19.51
CA SER A 173 18.75 10.11 -19.08
C SER A 173 18.47 8.78 -18.39
N TYR A 174 17.21 8.42 -18.18
CA TYR A 174 16.79 7.23 -17.47
C TYR A 174 15.53 6.64 -18.11
N ASP A 175 15.43 5.31 -18.11
CA ASP A 175 14.21 4.56 -18.40
C ASP A 175 13.64 3.94 -17.11
N GLN A 176 14.50 3.69 -16.12
CA GLN A 176 14.12 3.09 -14.85
C GLN A 176 14.98 3.64 -13.71
N LEU A 177 14.35 3.82 -12.55
CA LEU A 177 15.02 4.16 -11.30
C LEU A 177 14.71 3.10 -10.24
N ARG A 178 15.72 2.73 -9.46
CA ARG A 178 15.58 1.70 -8.42
C ARG A 178 16.17 2.18 -7.11
N VAL A 179 15.46 1.96 -6.03
CA VAL A 179 16.03 2.07 -4.68
C VAL A 179 16.46 0.68 -4.24
N VAL A 180 17.75 0.54 -3.95
CA VAL A 180 18.39 -0.69 -3.47
C VAL A 180 18.61 -0.56 -1.98
N ALA A 181 18.08 -1.50 -1.19
CA ALA A 181 18.30 -1.51 0.25
C ALA A 181 19.72 -2.01 0.60
N PRO A 182 20.20 -1.76 1.83
CA PRO A 182 21.52 -2.22 2.26
C PRO A 182 21.64 -3.73 2.20
N GLY A 183 22.71 -4.22 1.58
CA GLY A 183 22.97 -5.65 1.46
C GLY A 183 22.27 -6.33 0.28
N ASP A 184 21.32 -5.65 -0.36
CA ASP A 184 20.68 -6.17 -1.58
C ASP A 184 21.63 -6.06 -2.77
N LYS A 185 21.64 -7.12 -3.59
CA LYS A 185 22.28 -7.14 -4.91
C LYS A 185 21.22 -7.38 -5.96
N LEU A 186 20.80 -6.31 -6.63
CA LEU A 186 19.92 -6.41 -7.79
C LEU A 186 20.77 -6.57 -9.06
N ALA A 187 20.30 -7.41 -9.98
CA ALA A 187 20.88 -7.50 -11.31
C ALA A 187 20.68 -6.17 -12.05
N ALA A 188 21.68 -5.74 -12.82
CA ALA A 188 21.59 -4.56 -13.68
C ALA A 188 20.84 -4.89 -14.98
N ASP A 189 19.59 -5.37 -14.85
CA ASP A 189 18.65 -5.66 -15.94
C ASP A 189 17.44 -4.70 -15.86
N CYS A 190 16.33 -4.93 -16.57
CA CYS A 190 15.08 -4.18 -16.42
C CYS A 190 13.98 -4.95 -15.65
N ASN A 191 14.32 -6.06 -14.98
CA ASN A 191 13.31 -6.97 -14.44
C ASN A 191 12.70 -6.54 -13.10
N SER A 192 13.21 -5.46 -12.48
CA SER A 192 12.75 -5.01 -11.15
C SER A 192 12.78 -3.49 -11.00
N GLY A 193 11.90 -2.88 -10.21
CA GLY A 193 11.96 -1.46 -9.87
C GLY A 193 10.98 -0.54 -10.62
N MET A 194 11.04 0.76 -10.33
CA MET A 194 10.02 1.73 -10.75
C MET A 194 10.28 2.26 -12.15
N PHE A 195 9.29 2.08 -13.01
CA PHE A 195 9.24 2.73 -14.31
C PHE A 195 8.57 4.08 -14.14
N PHE A 196 9.38 5.13 -14.07
CA PHE A 196 8.87 6.48 -14.29
C PHE A 196 8.72 6.61 -15.78
N SER A 197 7.52 6.33 -16.27
CA SER A 197 7.21 6.51 -17.68
C SER A 197 7.70 7.91 -18.06
N LYS A 198 8.51 8.03 -19.12
CA LYS A 198 8.28 9.12 -20.08
C LYS A 198 6.78 9.23 -20.15
N SER A 199 6.24 10.33 -19.59
CA SER A 199 4.82 10.59 -19.40
C SER A 199 4.07 9.84 -20.48
N LEU A 200 3.20 8.90 -20.11
CA LEU A 200 2.31 8.20 -21.03
C LEU A 200 1.71 9.25 -21.99
N ARG A 201 2.41 9.54 -23.09
CA ARG A 201 1.91 10.35 -24.17
C ARG A 201 1.03 9.36 -24.89
N VAL A 202 -0.17 9.21 -24.35
CA VAL A 202 -1.30 8.77 -25.13
C VAL A 202 -1.36 9.77 -26.27
N ASN A 203 -0.80 9.36 -27.42
CA ASN A 203 -1.03 10.05 -28.66
C ASN A 203 -2.55 9.98 -28.83
N LYS A 204 -3.23 11.11 -28.59
CA LYS A 204 -4.55 11.34 -29.16
C LYS A 204 -4.33 11.40 -30.67
N SER A 205 -4.54 10.25 -31.32
CA SER A 205 -4.97 10.23 -32.73
C SER A 205 -6.48 10.36 -32.77
#